data_AF-A0A1C6N0U1-F1
#
_entry.id   AF-A0A1C6N0U1-F1
#
_cell.length_a   1.000
_cell.length_b   1.000
_cell.length_c   1.000
_cell.angle_alpha   90.00
_cell.angle_beta   90.00
_cell.angle_gamma   90.00
#
_symmetry.space_group_name_H-M   'P 1'
#
loop_
_entity.id
_entity.type
_entity.pdbx_description
1 polymer ?
#
loop_
_entity_poly.entity_id
_entity_poly.type
_entity_poly.pdbx_seq_one_letter_code
_entity_poly.pdbx_strand_id
1 'polypeptide(L)'
;MKPRRMMRFLALAALAALAGCQALEVKQPTIEQTADMRVGPEQRPQRSITGFSQPLRCMDTLMLDYGVHDITMLTEEINDETKKLNAGTRDMLISAVSDMSRRSRAVRLVAFGKDTLNVVSFLSAAQTTAVYQAIPRYDIKGSVSQFDENLIKNQKDMGVGYFPYFNLGVAKDASTSMLALDLSVMSTSDMGVLPGVTSRNSVVIMKQGKGIDGDAAYHKFGINYSMNLARSEGQSQALRGLVELAVVELVGKLTKTPYWSCLGVSDPKANDETRLELLDWYSAMAATRVELIAYFQNQLRHRGFYDGPIDGEFNPALDEAISNYREQLGLSHAAVLDEKFFSAFLAADHSKVKRPPQPARYVPTGTLATTIGSPTAAAPAPAPAPAAPAHAPAAPAPAPTAAAAPAPTATSLKLSVSASNRQTRFARGESISLALAPSQDAHVYCYLRDEDAKVIRFFPNRFAQDSRIAAAKPLTLPGPMRFRLSMNAKGVPETVSCFATARDVMPSLPPALVGIDFEPLPGVTLDMIRAAFDKASGGTLAQENFHVQAK
;
A
#
# COMPACT_ATOMS: atom_id res chain seq x y z
N MET A 1 -17.31 -19.54 100.40
CA MET A 1 -16.47 -19.07 99.28
C MET A 1 -16.32 -17.54 99.37
N LYS A 2 -15.09 -17.01 99.35
CA LYS A 2 -14.78 -15.63 99.79
C LYS A 2 -15.28 -14.53 98.81
N PRO A 3 -15.91 -13.45 99.30
CA PRO A 3 -16.52 -12.38 98.48
C PRO A 3 -15.51 -11.56 97.65
N ARG A 4 -14.21 -11.67 97.94
CA ARG A 4 -13.12 -11.01 97.20
C ARG A 4 -12.83 -11.62 95.81
N ARG A 5 -13.22 -12.87 95.54
CA ARG A 5 -13.03 -13.48 94.20
C ARG A 5 -14.14 -13.08 93.23
N MET A 6 -15.38 -12.91 93.70
CA MET A 6 -16.52 -12.53 92.85
C MET A 6 -16.38 -11.10 92.33
N MET A 7 -15.83 -10.20 93.15
CA MET A 7 -15.59 -8.80 92.78
C MET A 7 -14.43 -8.63 91.77
N ARG A 8 -13.46 -9.56 91.77
CA ARG A 8 -12.40 -9.59 90.74
C ARG A 8 -12.89 -10.15 89.40
N PHE A 9 -13.82 -11.10 89.41
CA PHE A 9 -14.44 -11.60 88.18
C PHE A 9 -15.43 -10.62 87.55
N LEU A 10 -16.18 -9.85 88.36
CA LEU A 10 -17.03 -8.76 87.86
C LEU A 10 -16.23 -7.58 87.30
N ALA A 11 -15.08 -7.24 87.91
CA ALA A 11 -14.20 -6.20 87.38
C ALA A 11 -13.51 -6.63 86.06
N LEU A 12 -13.14 -7.91 85.92
CA LEU A 12 -12.59 -8.44 84.65
C LEU A 12 -13.65 -8.54 83.55
N ALA A 13 -14.90 -8.89 83.89
CA ALA A 13 -15.99 -8.95 82.93
C ALA A 13 -16.43 -7.55 82.47
N ALA A 14 -16.37 -6.54 83.35
CA ALA A 14 -16.63 -5.15 82.98
C ALA A 14 -15.53 -4.57 82.07
N LEU A 15 -14.26 -4.93 82.26
CA LEU A 15 -13.19 -4.55 81.33
C LEU A 15 -13.27 -5.29 79.98
N ALA A 16 -13.76 -6.53 79.94
CA ALA A 16 -13.95 -7.27 78.69
C ALA A 16 -15.14 -6.76 77.88
N ALA A 17 -16.19 -6.24 78.53
CA ALA A 17 -17.35 -5.66 77.86
C ALA A 17 -17.06 -4.28 77.22
N LEU A 18 -16.04 -3.56 77.68
CA LEU A 18 -15.60 -2.27 77.12
C LEU A 18 -14.60 -2.40 75.97
N ALA A 19 -14.09 -3.60 75.68
CA ALA A 19 -13.18 -3.87 74.55
C ALA A 19 -13.91 -4.33 73.26
N GLY A 20 -15.24 -4.43 73.29
CA GLY A 20 -16.06 -5.01 72.21
C GLY A 20 -16.60 -4.04 71.15
N CYS A 21 -16.34 -2.74 71.24
CA CYS A 21 -16.72 -1.76 70.22
C CYS A 21 -15.47 -1.21 69.52
N GLN A 22 -14.72 -2.09 68.86
CA GLN A 22 -13.91 -1.66 67.71
C GLN A 22 -14.92 -1.40 66.60
N ALA A 23 -15.37 -0.15 66.47
CA ALA A 23 -15.89 0.32 65.19
C ALA A 23 -14.84 -0.11 64.14
N LEU A 24 -15.30 -0.75 63.08
CA LEU A 24 -14.51 -0.89 61.85
C LEU A 24 -14.29 0.54 61.30
N GLU A 25 -13.44 1.31 61.97
CA GLU A 25 -12.78 2.47 61.40
C GLU A 25 -11.90 1.91 60.30
N VAL A 26 -12.47 1.86 59.11
CA VAL A 26 -11.71 1.81 57.87
C VAL A 26 -10.62 2.88 58.05
N LYS A 27 -9.36 2.44 58.11
CA LYS A 27 -8.21 3.33 58.30
C LYS A 27 -8.40 4.53 57.39
N GLN A 28 -8.38 5.76 57.94
CA GLN A 28 -8.43 7.01 57.16
C GLN A 28 -7.63 7.00 55.85
N PRO A 29 -6.39 6.47 55.78
CA PRO A 29 -5.67 6.38 54.51
C PRO A 29 -6.36 5.52 53.45
N THR A 30 -7.17 4.53 53.83
CA THR A 30 -7.95 3.69 52.90
C THR A 30 -9.19 4.42 52.37
N ILE A 31 -9.79 5.33 53.16
CA ILE A 31 -10.90 6.21 52.74
C ILE A 31 -10.39 7.31 51.81
N GLU A 32 -9.23 7.91 52.10
CA GLU A 32 -8.58 8.89 51.21
C GLU A 32 -8.11 8.23 49.89
N GLN A 33 -7.53 7.02 49.95
CA GLN A 33 -7.18 6.25 48.76
C GLN A 33 -8.40 5.84 47.92
N THR A 34 -9.56 5.61 48.52
CA THR A 34 -10.80 5.38 47.75
C THR A 34 -11.46 6.67 47.29
N ALA A 35 -11.21 7.82 47.94
CA ALA A 35 -11.67 9.12 47.46
C ALA A 35 -10.94 9.53 46.17
N ASP A 36 -9.62 9.33 46.10
CA ASP A 36 -8.82 9.52 44.88
C ASP A 36 -9.24 8.59 43.74
N MET A 37 -9.77 7.40 44.05
CA MET A 37 -10.32 6.46 43.05
C MET A 37 -11.78 6.75 42.67
N ARG A 38 -12.52 7.55 43.45
CA ARG A 38 -13.91 7.98 43.16
C ARG A 38 -13.98 9.23 42.29
N VAL A 39 -12.88 9.96 42.17
CA VAL A 39 -12.71 10.97 41.13
C VAL A 39 -12.51 10.21 39.82
N GLY A 40 -13.61 10.00 39.08
CA GLY A 40 -13.53 9.56 37.69
C GLY A 40 -12.56 10.46 36.91
N PRO A 41 -11.89 9.97 35.86
CA PRO A 41 -10.81 10.71 35.20
C PRO A 41 -11.28 12.13 34.85
N GLU A 42 -10.79 13.15 35.57
CA GLU A 42 -11.08 14.56 35.29
C GLU A 42 -10.49 15.00 33.94
N GLN A 43 -9.65 14.14 33.37
CA GLN A 43 -9.13 14.30 32.03
C GLN A 43 -10.22 14.04 31.01
N ARG A 44 -10.52 15.08 30.22
CA ARG A 44 -11.32 14.95 28.99
C ARG A 44 -10.82 13.75 28.19
N PRO A 45 -11.71 12.93 27.61
CA PRO A 45 -11.31 11.82 26.76
C PRO A 45 -10.27 12.28 25.73
N GLN A 46 -9.04 11.80 25.85
CA GLN A 46 -7.97 12.08 24.91
C GLN A 46 -7.94 10.97 23.87
N ARG A 47 -7.65 11.32 22.62
CA ARG A 47 -7.29 10.30 21.63
C ARG A 47 -5.93 9.72 22.01
N SER A 48 -5.77 8.41 21.83
CA SER A 48 -4.45 7.77 21.87
C SER A 48 -3.64 8.24 20.66
N ILE A 49 -2.90 9.33 20.82
CA ILE A 49 -2.01 9.87 19.79
C ILE A 49 -0.61 9.37 20.07
N THR A 50 -0.04 8.67 19.10
CA THR A 50 1.35 8.25 19.10
C THR A 50 2.20 9.22 18.25
N GLY A 51 3.52 9.07 18.33
CA GLY A 51 4.46 9.76 17.44
C GLY A 51 4.37 9.32 15.97
N PHE A 52 3.62 8.27 15.64
CA PHE A 52 3.55 7.71 14.27
C PHE A 52 2.32 8.14 13.47
N SER A 53 1.42 8.94 14.06
CA SER A 53 0.26 9.50 13.35
C SER A 53 0.64 10.31 12.10
N GLN A 54 1.76 11.04 12.13
CA GLN A 54 2.28 11.80 10.98
C GLN A 54 2.89 10.87 9.91
N PRO A 55 3.78 9.91 10.25
CA PRO A 55 4.24 8.88 9.32
C PRO A 55 3.12 8.15 8.58
N LEU A 56 2.05 7.74 9.26
CA LEU A 56 0.90 7.07 8.63
C LEU A 56 0.24 7.95 7.55
N ARG A 57 0.01 9.24 7.86
CA ARG A 57 -0.54 10.20 6.88
C ARG A 57 0.41 10.50 5.73
N CYS A 58 1.72 10.52 6.00
CA CYS A 58 2.74 10.66 4.96
C CYS A 58 2.69 9.47 4.00
N MET A 59 2.60 8.24 4.52
CA MET A 59 2.48 7.03 3.71
C MET A 59 1.22 7.04 2.82
N ASP A 60 0.09 7.57 3.31
CA ASP A 60 -1.12 7.75 2.50
C ASP A 60 -0.88 8.63 1.26
N THR A 61 -0.04 9.66 1.39
CA THR A 61 0.37 10.52 0.28
C THR A 61 1.38 9.83 -0.61
N LEU A 62 2.37 9.15 -0.03
CA LEU A 62 3.40 8.43 -0.76
C LEU A 62 2.81 7.33 -1.64
N MET A 63 1.81 6.59 -1.15
CA MET A 63 1.10 5.59 -1.94
C MET A 63 0.37 6.20 -3.15
N LEU A 64 -0.20 7.40 -3.03
CA LEU A 64 -0.79 8.10 -4.16
C LEU A 64 0.27 8.53 -5.18
N ASP A 65 1.38 9.10 -4.72
CA ASP A 65 2.46 9.61 -5.58
C ASP A 65 3.17 8.49 -6.36
N TYR A 66 3.20 7.28 -5.79
CA TYR A 66 3.75 6.09 -6.42
C TYR A 66 2.71 5.25 -7.19
N GLY A 67 1.44 5.69 -7.23
CA GLY A 67 0.36 4.99 -7.92
C GLY A 67 0.02 3.62 -7.31
N VAL A 68 0.20 3.45 -6.00
CA VAL A 68 -0.14 2.22 -5.29
C VAL A 68 -1.66 2.12 -5.10
N HIS A 69 -2.24 1.01 -5.55
CA HIS A 69 -3.65 0.71 -5.37
C HIS A 69 -3.89 -0.82 -5.32
N ASP A 70 -5.10 -1.23 -4.96
CA ASP A 70 -5.57 -2.63 -4.97
C ASP A 70 -4.74 -3.60 -4.10
N ILE A 71 -4.11 -3.09 -3.02
CA ILE A 71 -3.42 -3.93 -2.04
C ILE A 71 -4.48 -4.52 -1.11
N THR A 72 -4.57 -5.85 -1.07
CA THR A 72 -5.52 -6.55 -0.22
C THR A 72 -4.81 -7.50 0.70
N MET A 73 -5.05 -7.32 2.00
CA MET A 73 -4.36 -8.02 3.06
C MET A 73 -5.41 -8.62 4.01
N LEU A 74 -5.12 -9.82 4.50
CA LEU A 74 -5.77 -10.45 5.63
C LEU A 74 -4.93 -10.16 6.88
N THR A 75 -5.56 -10.11 8.05
CA THR A 75 -4.85 -10.27 9.31
C THR A 75 -5.62 -11.20 10.22
N GLU A 76 -4.89 -12.12 10.84
CA GLU A 76 -5.37 -12.98 11.91
C GLU A 76 -5.16 -12.31 13.29
N GLU A 77 -5.40 -13.07 14.36
CA GLU A 77 -5.06 -12.64 15.71
C GLU A 77 -3.53 -12.57 15.89
N ILE A 78 -3.03 -11.39 16.29
CA ILE A 78 -1.61 -11.20 16.64
C ILE A 78 -1.46 -11.52 18.13
N ASN A 79 -0.94 -12.70 18.43
CA ASN A 79 -0.83 -13.19 19.80
C ASN A 79 0.29 -12.51 20.58
N ASP A 80 0.09 -12.40 21.90
CA ASP A 80 1.17 -12.13 22.84
C ASP A 80 1.77 -13.44 23.35
N GLU A 81 2.93 -13.83 22.79
CA GLU A 81 3.63 -15.06 23.19
C GLU A 81 4.29 -14.91 24.57
N THR A 82 4.40 -13.69 25.09
CA THR A 82 4.93 -13.41 26.43
C THR A 82 3.88 -13.65 27.52
N LYS A 83 2.59 -13.60 27.15
CA LYS A 83 1.40 -13.75 28.03
C LYS A 83 1.33 -12.72 29.17
N LYS A 84 2.07 -11.63 29.05
CA LYS A 84 2.17 -10.58 30.08
C LYS A 84 1.42 -9.32 29.69
N LEU A 85 1.06 -9.19 28.41
CA LEU A 85 0.33 -8.06 27.87
C LEU A 85 -1.10 -8.46 27.58
N ASN A 86 -2.03 -7.64 28.05
CA ASN A 86 -3.43 -7.74 27.68
C ASN A 86 -3.78 -6.56 26.77
N ALA A 87 -3.45 -6.68 25.49
CA ALA A 87 -3.63 -5.60 24.51
C ALA A 87 -4.21 -6.13 23.18
N GLY A 88 -5.13 -5.36 22.60
CA GLY A 88 -5.73 -5.67 21.30
C GLY A 88 -4.82 -5.31 20.12
N THR A 89 -3.72 -6.06 19.94
CA THR A 89 -2.71 -5.78 18.89
C THR A 89 -3.32 -5.81 17.48
N ARG A 90 -4.26 -6.74 17.23
CA ARG A 90 -5.02 -6.79 15.97
C ARG A 90 -5.82 -5.50 15.73
N ASP A 91 -6.47 -4.97 16.75
CA ASP A 91 -7.30 -3.76 16.61
C ASP A 91 -6.45 -2.49 16.44
N MET A 92 -5.27 -2.47 17.06
CA MET A 92 -4.25 -1.44 16.79
C MET A 92 -3.79 -1.50 15.33
N LEU A 93 -3.56 -2.71 14.79
CA LEU A 93 -3.15 -2.90 13.38
C LEU A 93 -4.26 -2.41 12.43
N ILE A 94 -5.51 -2.79 12.70
CA ILE A 94 -6.67 -2.36 11.91
C ILE A 94 -6.76 -0.84 11.87
N SER A 95 -6.61 -0.19 13.03
CA SER A 95 -6.66 1.27 13.14
C SER A 95 -5.50 1.93 12.38
N ALA A 96 -4.27 1.40 12.52
CA ALA A 96 -3.09 1.91 11.85
C ALA A 96 -3.19 1.81 10.31
N VAL A 97 -3.63 0.66 9.77
CA VAL A 97 -3.83 0.50 8.32
C VAL A 97 -4.94 1.41 7.81
N SER A 98 -6.04 1.54 8.57
CA SER A 98 -7.14 2.46 8.25
C SER A 98 -6.64 3.91 8.17
N ASP A 99 -5.85 4.36 9.14
CA ASP A 99 -5.31 5.72 9.17
C ASP A 99 -4.25 5.99 8.09
N MET A 100 -3.48 4.96 7.70
CA MET A 100 -2.50 5.04 6.63
C MET A 100 -3.11 5.08 5.23
N SER A 101 -4.33 4.59 5.05
CA SER A 101 -4.96 4.45 3.72
C SER A 101 -6.26 5.23 3.56
N ARG A 102 -6.43 6.31 4.32
CA ARG A 102 -7.69 7.09 4.36
C ARG A 102 -8.04 7.73 3.03
N ARG A 103 -7.08 8.39 2.38
CA ARG A 103 -7.27 9.14 1.13
C ARG A 103 -6.93 8.28 -0.09
N SER A 104 -5.82 7.55 -0.03
CA SER A 104 -5.39 6.66 -1.11
C SER A 104 -6.34 5.51 -1.33
N ARG A 105 -6.94 4.98 -0.25
CA ARG A 105 -7.66 3.69 -0.25
C ARG A 105 -6.84 2.58 -0.92
N ALA A 106 -5.51 2.69 -0.88
CA ALA A 106 -4.60 1.75 -1.50
C ALA A 106 -4.60 0.37 -0.83
N VAL A 107 -4.84 0.31 0.49
CA VAL A 107 -4.79 -0.91 1.30
C VAL A 107 -6.16 -1.25 1.88
N ARG A 108 -6.65 -2.44 1.56
CA ARG A 108 -7.80 -3.06 2.21
C ARG A 108 -7.33 -4.15 3.15
N LEU A 109 -7.62 -3.96 4.43
CA LEU A 109 -7.41 -4.99 5.44
C LEU A 109 -8.72 -5.73 5.73
N VAL A 110 -8.71 -7.04 5.58
CA VAL A 110 -9.77 -7.92 6.04
C VAL A 110 -9.32 -8.51 7.37
N ALA A 111 -9.98 -8.11 8.45
CA ALA A 111 -9.73 -8.71 9.76
C ALA A 111 -10.48 -10.05 9.85
N PHE A 112 -9.74 -11.14 10.02
CA PHE A 112 -10.30 -12.48 10.18
C PHE A 112 -9.90 -13.04 11.55
N GLY A 113 -10.83 -13.71 12.23
CA GLY A 113 -10.57 -14.28 13.55
C GLY A 113 -11.70 -15.16 14.04
N LYS A 114 -11.59 -15.67 15.27
CA LYS A 114 -12.59 -16.58 15.86
C LYS A 114 -13.99 -15.98 15.87
N ASP A 115 -14.11 -14.67 16.10
CA ASP A 115 -15.39 -13.96 16.12
C ASP A 115 -16.03 -13.80 14.72
N THR A 116 -15.21 -13.84 13.66
CA THR A 116 -15.71 -13.64 12.29
C THR A 116 -16.35 -14.91 11.72
N LEU A 117 -16.14 -16.09 12.31
CA LEU A 117 -16.85 -17.31 11.88
C LEU A 117 -18.37 -17.18 12.07
N ASN A 118 -18.80 -16.49 13.14
CA ASN A 118 -20.21 -16.23 13.40
C ASN A 118 -20.79 -15.17 12.46
N VAL A 119 -19.99 -14.17 12.09
CA VAL A 119 -20.41 -13.11 11.15
C VAL A 119 -20.44 -13.62 9.72
N VAL A 120 -19.45 -14.40 9.28
CA VAL A 120 -19.43 -15.00 7.94
C VAL A 120 -20.55 -16.03 7.78
N SER A 121 -20.83 -16.84 8.80
CA SER A 121 -21.99 -17.75 8.78
C SER A 121 -23.33 -16.99 8.82
N PHE A 122 -23.43 -15.88 9.57
CA PHE A 122 -24.59 -14.99 9.53
C PHE A 122 -24.76 -14.30 8.17
N LEU A 123 -23.71 -13.76 7.57
CA LEU A 123 -23.73 -13.12 6.25
C LEU A 123 -24.03 -14.11 5.12
N SER A 124 -23.50 -15.34 5.23
CA SER A 124 -23.83 -16.47 4.35
C SER A 124 -25.30 -16.87 4.48
N ALA A 125 -25.83 -16.91 5.71
CA ALA A 125 -27.25 -17.16 5.98
C ALA A 125 -28.16 -15.99 5.54
N ALA A 126 -27.67 -14.75 5.60
CA ALA A 126 -28.36 -13.53 5.18
C ALA A 126 -28.32 -13.29 3.66
N GLN A 127 -27.84 -14.26 2.87
CA GLN A 127 -27.76 -14.18 1.40
C GLN A 127 -26.99 -12.96 0.86
N THR A 128 -26.06 -12.38 1.63
CA THR A 128 -25.09 -11.45 1.05
C THR A 128 -24.01 -12.28 0.35
N THR A 129 -24.42 -12.94 -0.74
CA THR A 129 -23.54 -13.46 -1.78
C THR A 129 -22.84 -12.24 -2.37
N ALA A 130 -21.74 -11.80 -1.75
CA ALA A 130 -20.86 -10.85 -2.40
C ALA A 130 -20.50 -11.48 -3.75
N VAL A 131 -20.97 -10.88 -4.84
CA VAL A 131 -20.90 -11.40 -6.23
C VAL A 131 -19.44 -11.59 -6.69
N TYR A 132 -18.46 -11.20 -5.86
CA TYR A 132 -17.05 -11.52 -6.00
C TYR A 132 -16.43 -12.01 -4.68
N GLN A 133 -16.06 -13.30 -4.61
CA GLN A 133 -15.14 -13.81 -3.59
C GLN A 133 -13.69 -13.55 -4.02
N ALA A 134 -13.28 -12.27 -4.06
CA ALA A 134 -11.88 -11.94 -4.31
C ALA A 134 -11.07 -12.15 -3.02
N ILE A 135 -10.41 -13.31 -2.92
CA ILE A 135 -9.52 -13.65 -1.81
C ILE A 135 -8.43 -12.56 -1.74
N PRO A 136 -8.16 -11.97 -0.55
CA PRO A 136 -7.04 -11.04 -0.38
C PRO A 136 -5.72 -11.66 -0.86
N ARG A 137 -4.83 -10.87 -1.45
CA ARG A 137 -3.55 -11.40 -1.99
C ARG A 137 -2.52 -11.72 -0.91
N TYR A 138 -2.55 -10.97 0.17
CA TYR A 138 -1.54 -11.06 1.23
C TYR A 138 -2.18 -11.36 2.57
N ASP A 139 -1.39 -11.89 3.49
CA ASP A 139 -1.74 -12.11 4.89
C ASP A 139 -0.64 -11.52 5.80
N ILE A 140 -1.04 -10.91 6.91
CA ILE A 140 -0.11 -10.37 7.92
C ILE A 140 -0.16 -11.30 9.12
N LYS A 141 0.98 -11.92 9.42
CA LYS A 141 1.19 -12.74 10.62
C LYS A 141 2.31 -12.20 11.48
N GLY A 142 2.20 -12.48 12.78
CA GLY A 142 3.22 -12.09 13.73
C GLY A 142 2.77 -12.26 15.17
N SER A 143 3.61 -11.79 16.09
CA SER A 143 3.35 -11.83 17.52
C SER A 143 4.14 -10.77 18.27
N VAL A 144 3.67 -10.45 19.48
CA VAL A 144 4.55 -9.84 20.48
C VAL A 144 5.53 -10.91 20.92
N SER A 145 6.79 -10.76 20.50
CA SER A 145 7.81 -11.79 20.65
C SER A 145 8.60 -11.65 21.96
N GLN A 146 8.64 -10.44 22.54
CA GLN A 146 9.40 -10.18 23.76
C GLN A 146 8.75 -9.11 24.63
N PHE A 147 8.74 -9.35 25.94
CA PHE A 147 8.38 -8.37 26.95
C PHE A 147 9.16 -8.65 28.23
N ASP A 148 10.26 -7.90 28.39
CA ASP A 148 11.19 -8.01 29.50
C ASP A 148 11.09 -6.78 30.40
N GLU A 149 10.80 -7.00 31.67
CA GLU A 149 10.63 -5.96 32.66
C GLU A 149 11.87 -5.84 33.55
N ASN A 150 12.15 -4.63 34.03
CA ASN A 150 13.25 -4.35 34.96
C ASN A 150 14.63 -4.75 34.43
N LEU A 151 14.91 -4.52 33.15
CA LEU A 151 16.21 -4.82 32.53
C LEU A 151 17.37 -4.10 33.23
N ILE A 152 17.13 -2.89 33.74
CA ILE A 152 18.08 -2.13 34.56
C ILE A 152 17.36 -1.69 35.83
N LYS A 153 17.87 -2.12 36.99
CA LYS A 153 17.61 -1.48 38.29
C LYS A 153 18.89 -0.75 38.65
N ASN A 154 18.89 0.58 38.66
CA ASN A 154 20.02 1.32 39.19
C ASN A 154 20.19 0.96 40.67
N GLN A 155 21.14 0.08 40.99
CA GLN A 155 21.75 0.11 42.30
C GLN A 155 22.71 1.29 42.31
N LYS A 156 22.52 2.14 43.31
CA LYS A 156 23.39 3.26 43.70
C LYS A 156 24.85 2.97 43.30
N ASP A 157 25.41 3.85 42.47
CA ASP A 157 26.81 3.92 42.03
C ASP A 157 27.07 3.40 40.59
N MET A 158 27.41 4.34 39.69
CA MET A 158 27.68 4.24 38.23
C MET A 158 26.48 4.25 37.27
N GLY A 159 26.26 5.43 36.66
CA GLY A 159 25.34 5.62 35.54
C GLY A 159 25.89 5.01 34.26
N VAL A 160 25.23 3.99 33.73
CA VAL A 160 25.48 3.42 32.41
C VAL A 160 24.24 3.71 31.56
N GLY A 161 24.37 4.61 30.60
CA GLY A 161 23.32 4.89 29.61
C GLY A 161 23.19 3.74 28.60
N TYR A 162 21.96 3.41 28.21
CA TYR A 162 21.69 2.45 27.14
C TYR A 162 21.70 3.19 25.79
N PHE A 163 22.90 3.33 25.21
CA PHE A 163 23.11 3.90 23.88
C PHE A 163 22.60 2.89 22.83
N PRO A 164 21.84 3.30 21.78
CA PRO A 164 21.53 4.65 21.31
C PRO A 164 20.23 5.29 21.84
N TYR A 165 19.49 4.61 22.73
CA TYR A 165 18.13 4.99 23.10
C TYR A 165 18.07 6.17 24.09
N PHE A 166 18.94 6.20 25.11
CA PHE A 166 18.92 7.27 26.13
C PHE A 166 20.31 7.56 26.73
N ASN A 167 20.61 8.85 26.91
CA ASN A 167 21.71 9.31 27.76
C ASN A 167 21.18 9.50 29.20
N LEU A 168 21.27 8.45 30.02
CA LEU A 168 20.86 8.49 31.43
C LEU A 168 21.93 9.20 32.27
N GLY A 169 21.61 10.44 32.69
CA GLY A 169 22.27 11.06 33.84
C GLY A 169 21.93 10.31 35.14
N VAL A 170 22.56 10.71 36.25
CA VAL A 170 22.43 10.06 37.57
C VAL A 170 20.99 10.20 38.13
N ALA A 171 20.05 9.38 37.66
CA ALA A 171 18.68 9.31 38.15
C ALA A 171 18.58 8.26 39.27
N LYS A 172 17.98 8.65 40.41
CA LYS A 172 18.01 7.88 41.66
C LYS A 172 17.09 6.67 41.73
N ASP A 173 16.13 6.51 40.81
CA ASP A 173 15.26 5.33 40.72
C ASP A 173 14.66 5.28 39.31
N ALA A 174 15.16 4.41 38.44
CA ALA A 174 14.59 4.19 37.11
C ALA A 174 14.47 2.68 36.84
N SER A 175 13.34 2.24 36.31
CA SER A 175 13.14 0.87 35.82
C SER A 175 12.89 0.91 34.33
N THR A 176 13.60 0.08 33.58
CA THR A 176 13.43 -0.05 32.12
C THR A 176 12.75 -1.37 31.77
N SER A 177 11.85 -1.33 30.80
CA SER A 177 11.24 -2.52 30.19
C SER A 177 11.44 -2.47 28.68
N MET A 178 11.61 -3.62 28.04
CA MET A 178 11.70 -3.74 26.58
C MET A 178 10.52 -4.54 26.06
N LEU A 179 9.96 -4.09 24.95
CA LEU A 179 8.87 -4.73 24.22
C LEU A 179 9.29 -4.91 22.76
N ALA A 180 9.04 -6.08 22.16
CA ALA A 180 9.33 -6.34 20.75
C ALA A 180 8.11 -6.92 20.02
N LEU A 181 7.95 -6.51 18.75
CA LEU A 181 6.90 -6.95 17.85
C LEU A 181 7.53 -7.38 16.52
N ASP A 182 7.21 -8.61 16.10
CA ASP A 182 7.64 -9.17 14.83
C ASP A 182 6.43 -9.44 13.95
N LEU A 183 6.38 -8.80 12.78
CA LEU A 183 5.35 -9.02 11.76
C LEU A 183 5.99 -9.39 10.42
N SER A 184 5.29 -10.24 9.65
CA SER A 184 5.72 -10.70 8.32
C SER A 184 4.53 -10.81 7.38
N VAL A 185 4.75 -10.51 6.10
CA VAL A 185 3.73 -10.67 5.07
C VAL A 185 3.89 -12.02 4.36
N MET A 186 2.77 -12.70 4.15
CA MET A 186 2.68 -13.97 3.46
C MET A 186 1.77 -13.85 2.24
N SER A 187 1.98 -14.70 1.24
CA SER A 187 1.09 -14.82 0.09
C SER A 187 -0.02 -15.81 0.40
N THR A 188 -1.27 -15.44 0.12
CA THR A 188 -2.43 -16.32 0.40
C THR A 188 -2.58 -17.45 -0.62
N SER A 189 -1.89 -17.39 -1.76
CA SER A 189 -1.99 -18.43 -2.80
C SER A 189 -1.26 -19.71 -2.43
N ASP A 190 -0.08 -19.56 -1.84
CA ASP A 190 0.89 -20.62 -1.58
C ASP A 190 1.37 -20.63 -0.12
N MET A 191 0.86 -19.72 0.71
CA MET A 191 1.22 -19.58 2.13
C MET A 191 2.73 -19.36 2.33
N GLY A 192 3.43 -18.85 1.31
CA GLY A 192 4.85 -18.51 1.39
C GLY A 192 5.05 -17.15 2.04
N VAL A 193 6.07 -17.01 2.90
CA VAL A 193 6.51 -15.71 3.41
C VAL A 193 7.13 -14.92 2.26
N LEU A 194 6.74 -13.66 2.10
CA LEU A 194 7.37 -12.75 1.13
C LEU A 194 8.74 -12.30 1.65
N PRO A 195 9.85 -12.64 0.96
CA PRO A 195 11.17 -12.20 1.38
C PRO A 195 11.29 -10.67 1.38
N GLY A 196 11.92 -10.13 2.42
CA GLY A 196 12.12 -8.68 2.57
C GLY A 196 10.88 -7.88 3.01
N VAL A 197 9.72 -8.51 3.17
CA VAL A 197 8.50 -7.85 3.66
C VAL A 197 8.20 -8.28 5.10
N THR A 198 9.15 -7.93 5.98
CA THR A 198 9.07 -8.19 7.42
C THR A 198 9.40 -6.93 8.21
N SER A 199 8.85 -6.82 9.42
CA SER A 199 9.09 -5.73 10.36
C SER A 199 9.44 -6.33 11.72
N ARG A 200 10.59 -5.96 12.26
CA ARG A 200 11.10 -6.43 13.55
C ARG A 200 11.53 -5.23 14.36
N ASN A 201 10.68 -4.79 15.27
CA ASN A 201 10.90 -3.54 16.00
C ASN A 201 10.75 -3.76 17.50
N SER A 202 11.56 -3.06 18.28
CA SER A 202 11.48 -3.03 19.72
C SER A 202 11.47 -1.60 20.27
N VAL A 203 10.88 -1.44 21.44
CA VAL A 203 10.76 -0.17 22.16
C VAL A 203 11.23 -0.38 23.59
N VAL A 204 12.01 0.59 24.08
CA VAL A 204 12.41 0.64 25.49
C VAL A 204 11.51 1.65 26.20
N ILE A 205 10.85 1.18 27.25
CA ILE A 205 9.97 1.96 28.11
C ILE A 205 10.73 2.24 29.40
N MET A 206 10.88 3.51 29.74
CA MET A 206 11.53 3.93 30.97
C MET A 206 10.49 4.52 31.92
N LYS A 207 10.52 4.10 33.19
CA LYS A 207 9.72 4.66 34.27
C LYS A 207 10.64 5.31 35.30
N GLN A 208 10.46 6.60 35.57
CA GLN A 208 11.29 7.36 36.53
C GLN A 208 10.56 7.58 37.87
N GLY A 209 11.20 7.19 38.97
CA GLY A 209 10.79 7.51 40.34
C GLY A 209 9.44 6.92 40.80
N LYS A 210 8.92 7.49 41.91
CA LYS A 210 7.56 7.23 42.43
C LYS A 210 6.46 7.97 41.64
N GLY A 211 6.83 8.78 40.64
CA GLY A 211 5.93 9.59 39.82
C GLY A 211 5.75 9.01 38.42
N ILE A 212 4.67 8.24 38.23
CA ILE A 212 3.56 8.41 37.25
C ILE A 212 3.81 8.74 35.75
N ASP A 213 4.95 9.25 35.31
CA ASP A 213 5.24 9.51 33.89
C ASP A 213 6.36 8.59 33.40
N GLY A 214 6.17 8.01 32.21
CA GLY A 214 7.17 7.15 31.57
C GLY A 214 7.47 7.61 30.15
N ASP A 215 8.70 7.43 29.70
CA ASP A 215 9.11 7.76 28.33
C ASP A 215 9.29 6.46 27.54
N ALA A 216 8.67 6.36 26.36
CA ALA A 216 9.01 5.33 25.38
C ALA A 216 9.96 5.91 24.34
N ALA A 217 11.06 5.22 24.06
CA ALA A 217 11.92 5.52 22.92
C ALA A 217 11.93 4.35 21.92
N TYR A 218 11.62 4.69 20.67
CA TYR A 218 11.80 3.83 19.52
C TYR A 218 13.05 4.27 18.79
N HIS A 219 13.85 3.30 18.36
CA HIS A 219 15.03 3.56 17.55
C HIS A 219 14.82 2.91 16.19
N LYS A 220 14.73 3.74 15.15
CA LYS A 220 14.65 3.27 13.76
C LYS A 220 15.41 4.20 12.87
N PHE A 221 16.24 3.67 11.96
CA PHE A 221 17.10 4.46 11.08
C PHE A 221 17.93 5.50 11.85
N GLY A 222 18.51 5.15 13.00
CA GLY A 222 19.30 6.10 13.78
C GLY A 222 18.50 7.29 14.37
N ILE A 223 17.17 7.33 14.18
CA ILE A 223 16.29 8.38 14.69
C ILE A 223 15.60 7.85 15.94
N ASN A 224 15.71 8.64 17.02
CA ASN A 224 15.03 8.37 18.27
C ASN A 224 13.67 9.07 18.25
N TYR A 225 12.60 8.28 18.28
CA TYR A 225 11.25 8.77 18.51
C TYR A 225 10.93 8.59 19.99
N SER A 226 10.83 9.70 20.73
CA SER A 226 10.39 9.66 22.12
C SER A 226 8.93 10.10 22.25
N MET A 227 8.20 9.48 23.17
CA MET A 227 6.85 9.89 23.55
C MET A 227 6.68 9.82 25.07
N ASN A 228 5.97 10.82 25.61
CA ASN A 228 5.58 10.83 27.02
C ASN A 228 4.33 9.96 27.19
N LEU A 229 4.41 8.95 28.04
CA LEU A 229 3.34 8.00 28.32
C LEU A 229 2.63 8.41 29.61
N ALA A 230 1.31 8.55 29.54
CA ALA A 230 0.50 8.85 30.71
C ALA A 230 0.31 7.61 31.62
N ARG A 231 0.36 7.88 32.94
CA ARG A 231 0.01 7.15 34.18
C ARG A 231 -0.50 5.70 34.15
N SER A 232 -1.23 5.23 33.15
CA SER A 232 -1.97 3.95 33.23
C SER A 232 -1.99 3.09 31.95
N GLU A 233 -1.47 3.55 30.81
CA GLU A 233 -1.51 2.79 29.55
C GLU A 233 -0.14 2.63 28.86
N GLY A 234 0.96 2.92 29.57
CA GLY A 234 2.28 3.08 28.93
C GLY A 234 2.74 1.89 28.07
N GLN A 235 2.47 0.65 28.49
CA GLN A 235 2.83 -0.54 27.72
C GLN A 235 1.97 -0.70 26.45
N SER A 236 0.65 -0.50 26.56
CA SER A 236 -0.27 -0.60 25.41
C SER A 236 -0.05 0.53 24.40
N GLN A 237 0.29 1.73 24.87
CA GLN A 237 0.68 2.85 23.99
C GLN A 237 2.03 2.59 23.31
N ALA A 238 3.00 2.04 24.04
CA ALA A 238 4.28 1.63 23.47
C ALA A 238 4.09 0.57 22.37
N LEU A 239 3.26 -0.45 22.63
CA LEU A 239 2.88 -1.47 21.66
C LEU A 239 2.17 -0.88 20.44
N ARG A 240 1.23 0.07 20.64
CA ARG A 240 0.56 0.76 19.53
C ARG A 240 1.57 1.43 18.59
N GLY A 241 2.56 2.12 19.13
CA GLY A 241 3.61 2.71 18.30
C GLY A 241 4.46 1.67 17.54
N LEU A 242 4.72 0.50 18.13
CA LEU A 242 5.39 -0.60 17.39
C LEU A 242 4.53 -1.11 16.24
N VAL A 243 3.22 -1.26 16.46
CA VAL A 243 2.27 -1.70 15.44
C VAL A 243 2.19 -0.70 14.29
N GLU A 244 2.09 0.59 14.60
CA GLU A 244 2.02 1.65 13.58
C GLU A 244 3.32 1.75 12.77
N LEU A 245 4.48 1.68 13.44
CA LEU A 245 5.77 1.61 12.76
C LEU A 245 5.83 0.37 11.85
N ALA A 246 5.40 -0.79 12.34
CA ALA A 246 5.40 -2.01 11.56
C ALA A 246 4.50 -1.91 10.32
N VAL A 247 3.32 -1.28 10.43
CA VAL A 247 2.43 -1.06 9.28
C VAL A 247 3.08 -0.18 8.22
N VAL A 248 3.74 0.92 8.63
CA VAL A 248 4.50 1.80 7.73
C VAL A 248 5.59 1.02 7.00
N GLU A 249 6.37 0.22 7.73
CA GLU A 249 7.43 -0.60 7.14
C GLU A 249 6.91 -1.67 6.20
N LEU A 250 5.93 -2.48 6.64
CA LEU A 250 5.43 -3.61 5.86
C LEU A 250 4.83 -3.15 4.54
N VAL A 251 4.00 -2.10 4.55
CA VAL A 251 3.40 -1.57 3.32
C VAL A 251 4.45 -0.88 2.46
N GLY A 252 5.39 -0.15 3.06
CA GLY A 252 6.54 0.43 2.37
C GLY A 252 7.36 -0.61 1.60
N LYS A 253 7.78 -1.66 2.31
CA LYS A 253 8.56 -2.80 1.79
C LYS A 253 7.81 -3.58 0.73
N LEU A 254 6.51 -3.82 0.94
CA LEU A 254 5.64 -4.53 0.00
C LEU A 254 5.49 -3.78 -1.32
N THR A 255 5.33 -2.46 -1.24
CA THR A 255 5.01 -1.61 -2.40
C THR A 255 6.24 -0.95 -3.02
N LYS A 256 7.44 -1.19 -2.45
CA LYS A 256 8.69 -0.52 -2.81
C LYS A 256 8.55 1.01 -2.82
N THR A 257 7.80 1.53 -1.84
CA THR A 257 7.66 2.96 -1.58
C THR A 257 8.63 3.38 -0.47
N PRO A 258 9.34 4.51 -0.61
CA PRO A 258 10.41 4.92 0.30
C PRO A 258 9.87 5.40 1.66
N TYR A 259 9.32 4.47 2.45
CA TYR A 259 8.65 4.72 3.73
C TYR A 259 9.54 5.41 4.77
N TRP A 260 10.85 5.24 4.65
CA TRP A 260 11.84 5.92 5.49
C TRP A 260 11.76 7.45 5.39
N SER A 261 11.31 8.00 4.26
CA SER A 261 11.04 9.44 4.12
C SER A 261 9.96 9.93 5.08
N CYS A 262 8.93 9.10 5.32
CA CYS A 262 7.89 9.33 6.30
C CYS A 262 8.36 9.13 7.74
N LEU A 263 9.46 8.41 7.93
CA LEU A 263 10.15 8.22 9.20
C LEU A 263 11.36 9.16 9.34
N GLY A 264 11.32 10.34 8.72
CA GLY A 264 12.29 11.41 8.96
C GLY A 264 13.65 11.23 8.27
N VAL A 265 13.82 10.20 7.44
CA VAL A 265 15.05 10.00 6.64
C VAL A 265 14.86 10.60 5.25
N SER A 266 15.29 11.86 5.08
CA SER A 266 15.20 12.56 3.79
C SER A 266 16.26 12.11 2.78
N ASP A 267 17.47 11.79 3.24
CA ASP A 267 18.54 11.26 2.41
C ASP A 267 18.83 9.79 2.79
N PRO A 268 18.40 8.81 1.97
CA PRO A 268 18.62 7.40 2.28
C PRO A 268 20.10 7.00 2.29
N LYS A 269 20.99 7.80 1.68
CA LYS A 269 22.44 7.51 1.67
C LYS A 269 23.14 7.94 2.95
N ALA A 270 22.55 8.88 3.68
CA ALA A 270 23.08 9.37 4.95
C ALA A 270 22.89 8.36 6.11
N ASN A 271 22.08 7.32 5.90
CA ASN A 271 21.78 6.29 6.88
C ASN A 271 22.15 4.90 6.36
N ASP A 272 22.98 4.16 7.10
CA ASP A 272 23.43 2.82 6.67
C ASP A 272 22.29 1.78 6.60
N GLU A 273 21.35 1.79 7.52
CA GLU A 273 20.20 0.88 7.51
C GLU A 273 19.31 1.15 6.28
N THR A 274 19.03 2.42 5.99
CA THR A 274 18.25 2.81 4.80
C THR A 274 19.00 2.52 3.51
N ARG A 275 20.32 2.75 3.47
CA ARG A 275 21.16 2.46 2.30
C ARG A 275 21.18 0.97 1.99
N LEU A 276 21.29 0.11 3.01
CA LEU A 276 21.24 -1.34 2.84
C LEU A 276 19.87 -1.80 2.36
N GLU A 277 18.77 -1.30 2.95
CA GLU A 277 17.42 -1.62 2.51
C GLU A 277 17.19 -1.26 1.03
N LEU A 278 17.65 -0.08 0.61
CA LEU A 278 17.56 0.38 -0.78
C LEU A 278 18.37 -0.52 -1.72
N LEU A 279 19.59 -0.89 -1.32
CA LEU A 279 20.46 -1.76 -2.10
C LEU A 279 19.86 -3.17 -2.24
N ASP A 280 19.26 -3.69 -1.18
CA ASP A 280 18.58 -4.99 -1.19
C ASP A 280 17.38 -4.97 -2.13
N TRP A 281 16.58 -3.89 -2.12
CA TRP A 281 15.46 -3.74 -3.07
C TRP A 281 15.95 -3.71 -4.52
N TYR A 282 16.97 -2.91 -4.80
CA TYR A 282 17.54 -2.83 -6.15
C TYR A 282 18.09 -4.19 -6.58
N SER A 283 18.91 -4.83 -5.75
CA SER A 283 19.58 -6.10 -6.08
C SER A 283 18.58 -7.23 -6.28
N ALA A 284 17.53 -7.30 -5.46
CA ALA A 284 16.46 -8.29 -5.60
C ALA A 284 15.71 -8.14 -6.94
N MET A 285 15.32 -6.92 -7.31
CA MET A 285 14.63 -6.66 -8.58
C MET A 285 15.56 -6.82 -9.79
N ALA A 286 16.83 -6.41 -9.66
CA ALA A 286 17.83 -6.52 -10.71
C ALA A 286 18.20 -7.98 -11.02
N ALA A 287 18.05 -8.90 -10.06
CA ALA A 287 18.36 -10.32 -10.26
C ALA A 287 17.49 -10.98 -11.34
N THR A 288 16.20 -10.61 -11.43
CA THR A 288 15.30 -11.11 -12.48
C THR A 288 15.28 -10.21 -13.71
N ARG A 289 15.69 -8.93 -13.57
CA ARG A 289 15.62 -7.83 -14.55
C ARG A 289 14.19 -7.46 -14.96
N VAL A 290 13.32 -8.44 -15.21
CA VAL A 290 11.90 -8.27 -15.55
C VAL A 290 11.19 -7.44 -14.49
N GLU A 291 11.42 -7.72 -13.21
CA GLU A 291 10.78 -6.99 -12.10
C GLU A 291 11.22 -5.52 -12.06
N LEU A 292 12.54 -5.26 -12.20
CA LEU A 292 13.07 -3.90 -12.22
C LEU A 292 12.52 -3.09 -13.41
N ILE A 293 12.47 -3.70 -14.59
CA ILE A 293 11.95 -3.05 -15.79
C ILE A 293 10.44 -2.77 -15.63
N ALA A 294 9.66 -3.77 -15.18
CA ALA A 294 8.22 -3.62 -14.97
C ALA A 294 7.91 -2.54 -13.91
N TYR A 295 8.71 -2.46 -12.85
CA TYR A 295 8.62 -1.39 -11.86
C TYR A 295 8.76 -0.01 -12.52
N PHE A 296 9.80 0.21 -13.32
CA PHE A 296 10.02 1.49 -13.99
C PHE A 296 9.02 1.78 -15.11
N GLN A 297 8.58 0.77 -15.87
CA GLN A 297 7.49 0.92 -16.83
C GLN A 297 6.22 1.43 -16.13
N ASN A 298 5.86 0.83 -15.00
CA ASN A 298 4.71 1.28 -14.20
C ASN A 298 4.91 2.71 -13.67
N GLN A 299 6.06 2.99 -13.04
CA GLN A 299 6.33 4.28 -12.41
C GLN A 299 6.43 5.43 -13.42
N LEU A 300 7.05 5.21 -14.57
CA LEU A 300 7.17 6.20 -15.65
C LEU A 300 5.84 6.40 -16.38
N ARG A 301 5.01 5.35 -16.50
CA ARG A 301 3.65 5.49 -17.04
C ARG A 301 2.74 6.29 -16.14
N HIS A 302 2.75 6.01 -14.83
CA HIS A 302 2.00 6.77 -13.83
C HIS A 302 2.34 8.27 -13.89
N ARG A 303 3.62 8.60 -14.14
CA ARG A 303 4.12 9.98 -14.26
C ARG A 303 3.89 10.60 -15.63
N GLY A 304 3.48 9.82 -16.63
CA GLY A 304 3.22 10.28 -18.00
C GLY A 304 4.46 10.47 -18.85
N PHE A 305 5.56 9.77 -18.53
CA PHE A 305 6.78 9.73 -19.34
C PHE A 305 6.75 8.58 -20.36
N TYR A 306 6.02 7.51 -20.06
CA TYR A 306 5.97 6.29 -20.87
C TYR A 306 4.51 5.90 -21.19
N ASP A 307 4.25 5.51 -22.43
CA ASP A 307 2.94 5.03 -22.91
C ASP A 307 3.16 3.73 -23.70
N GLY A 308 3.26 2.63 -22.96
CA GLY A 308 3.51 1.30 -23.49
C GLY A 308 3.13 0.19 -22.52
N PRO A 309 3.39 -1.08 -22.88
CA PRO A 309 3.10 -2.23 -22.04
C PRO A 309 3.97 -2.25 -20.78
N ILE A 310 3.43 -2.85 -19.70
CA ILE A 310 4.20 -3.26 -18.53
C ILE A 310 4.49 -4.76 -18.65
N ASP A 311 5.46 -5.11 -19.48
CA ASP A 311 5.86 -6.48 -19.80
C ASP A 311 7.22 -6.88 -19.19
N GLY A 312 7.94 -5.92 -18.60
CA GLY A 312 9.29 -6.13 -18.09
C GLY A 312 10.36 -6.26 -19.18
N GLU A 313 10.07 -5.80 -20.40
CA GLU A 313 11.03 -5.77 -21.51
C GLU A 313 11.46 -4.34 -21.87
N PHE A 314 12.72 -4.18 -22.27
CA PHE A 314 13.20 -2.91 -22.82
C PHE A 314 12.60 -2.68 -24.21
N ASN A 315 12.24 -1.43 -24.48
CA ASN A 315 11.80 -0.99 -25.80
C ASN A 315 12.20 0.47 -26.02
N PRO A 316 12.24 0.96 -27.27
CA PRO A 316 12.71 2.32 -27.57
C PRO A 316 11.95 3.44 -26.82
N ALA A 317 10.65 3.24 -26.57
CA ALA A 317 9.86 4.20 -25.81
C ALA A 317 10.25 4.24 -24.33
N LEU A 318 10.58 3.09 -23.74
CA LEU A 318 11.11 3.02 -22.38
C LEU A 318 12.51 3.64 -22.29
N ASP A 319 13.38 3.42 -23.29
CA ASP A 319 14.72 4.03 -23.33
C ASP A 319 14.67 5.56 -23.33
N GLU A 320 13.78 6.12 -24.15
CA GLU A 320 13.51 7.57 -24.19
C GLU A 320 12.95 8.06 -22.84
N ALA A 321 11.96 7.35 -22.29
CA ALA A 321 11.34 7.72 -21.01
C ALA A 321 12.36 7.73 -19.86
N ILE A 322 13.23 6.71 -19.77
CA ILE A 322 14.30 6.62 -18.77
C ILE A 322 15.28 7.78 -18.93
N SER A 323 15.74 8.03 -20.16
CA SER A 323 16.74 9.06 -20.43
C SER A 323 16.23 10.46 -20.09
N ASN A 324 15.00 10.78 -20.49
CA ASN A 324 14.33 12.03 -20.16
C ASN A 324 14.13 12.18 -18.65
N TYR A 325 13.72 11.11 -17.96
CA TYR A 325 13.52 11.17 -16.51
C TYR A 325 14.83 11.37 -15.75
N ARG A 326 15.90 10.69 -16.17
CA ARG A 326 17.25 10.84 -15.60
C ARG A 326 17.75 12.28 -15.72
N GLU A 327 17.55 12.91 -16.87
CA GLU A 327 17.93 14.31 -17.07
C GLU A 327 17.20 15.24 -16.09
N GLN A 328 15.89 15.03 -15.85
CA GLN A 328 15.13 15.79 -14.85
C GLN A 328 15.68 15.62 -13.42
N LEU A 329 16.31 14.48 -13.13
CA LEU A 329 16.99 14.21 -11.86
C LEU A 329 18.45 14.68 -11.83
N GLY A 330 18.95 15.35 -12.88
CA GLY A 330 20.34 15.80 -12.98
C GLY A 330 21.35 14.67 -13.20
N LEU A 331 20.90 13.52 -13.71
CA LEU A 331 21.76 12.39 -14.07
C LEU A 331 22.12 12.41 -15.57
N SER A 332 23.03 11.53 -15.97
CA SER A 332 23.38 11.37 -17.39
C SER A 332 22.17 10.91 -18.21
N HIS A 333 22.04 11.45 -19.42
CA HIS A 333 21.01 11.07 -20.40
C HIS A 333 21.36 9.71 -21.05
N ALA A 334 21.24 8.64 -20.26
CA ALA A 334 21.52 7.26 -20.64
C ALA A 334 20.32 6.37 -20.31
N ALA A 335 19.94 5.47 -21.21
CA ALA A 335 18.83 4.54 -21.01
C ALA A 335 19.26 3.34 -20.14
N VAL A 336 19.67 3.60 -18.89
CA VAL A 336 20.12 2.56 -17.95
C VAL A 336 19.38 2.65 -16.63
N LEU A 337 18.97 1.48 -16.13
CA LEU A 337 18.35 1.27 -14.82
C LEU A 337 19.41 0.84 -13.80
N ASP A 338 20.35 1.75 -13.52
CA ASP A 338 21.42 1.53 -12.53
C ASP A 338 20.97 1.89 -11.11
N GLU A 339 21.73 1.45 -10.11
CA GLU A 339 21.49 1.78 -8.69
C GLU A 339 21.49 3.31 -8.47
N LYS A 340 22.31 4.05 -9.22
CA LYS A 340 22.36 5.52 -9.15
C LYS A 340 21.01 6.13 -9.53
N PHE A 341 20.39 5.67 -10.61
CA PHE A 341 19.06 6.11 -10.99
C PHE A 341 17.99 5.65 -10.01
N PHE A 342 18.03 4.39 -9.59
CA PHE A 342 17.06 3.88 -8.61
C PHE A 342 17.09 4.69 -7.31
N SER A 343 18.28 4.95 -6.76
CA SER A 343 18.43 5.76 -5.55
C SER A 343 17.98 7.21 -5.74
N ALA A 344 18.34 7.84 -6.85
CA ALA A 344 17.91 9.21 -7.16
C ALA A 344 16.39 9.29 -7.35
N PHE A 345 15.79 8.28 -7.99
CA PHE A 345 14.36 8.19 -8.20
C PHE A 345 13.59 8.07 -6.88
N LEU A 346 14.05 7.23 -5.95
CA LEU A 346 13.41 7.09 -4.63
C LEU A 346 13.58 8.30 -3.72
N ALA A 347 14.65 9.07 -3.88
CA ALA A 347 14.89 10.31 -3.12
C ALA A 347 14.22 11.55 -3.75
N ALA A 348 13.70 11.44 -4.98
CA ALA A 348 13.15 12.56 -5.71
C ALA A 348 11.79 13.01 -5.17
N ASP A 349 11.58 14.32 -5.17
CA ASP A 349 10.24 14.91 -5.06
C ASP A 349 9.57 14.89 -6.45
N HIS A 350 8.79 13.84 -6.70
CA HIS A 350 8.13 13.60 -7.99
C HIS A 350 7.16 14.71 -8.38
N SER A 351 6.67 15.50 -7.43
CA SER A 351 5.79 16.64 -7.72
C SER A 351 6.50 17.77 -8.47
N LYS A 352 7.83 17.84 -8.38
CA LYS A 352 8.67 18.85 -9.04
C LYS A 352 9.16 18.40 -10.42
N VAL A 353 9.00 17.13 -10.76
CA VAL A 353 9.45 16.60 -12.06
C VAL A 353 8.44 17.02 -13.14
N LYS A 354 8.91 17.77 -14.13
CA LYS A 354 8.04 18.29 -15.19
C LYS A 354 7.67 17.17 -16.16
N ARG A 355 6.36 16.88 -16.26
CA ARG A 355 5.83 15.94 -17.25
C ARG A 355 6.13 16.42 -18.69
N PRO A 356 6.59 15.54 -19.60
CA PRO A 356 6.75 15.90 -21.00
C PRO A 356 5.39 16.22 -21.67
N PRO A 357 5.36 17.04 -22.73
CA PRO A 357 4.12 17.36 -23.44
C PRO A 357 3.39 16.11 -23.98
N GLN A 358 4.16 15.10 -24.40
CA GLN A 358 3.66 13.79 -24.80
C GLN A 358 4.56 12.71 -24.19
N PRO A 359 3.99 11.59 -23.71
CA PRO A 359 4.78 10.45 -23.26
C PRO A 359 5.51 9.80 -24.45
N ALA A 360 6.63 9.15 -24.17
CA ALA A 360 7.27 8.27 -25.15
C ALA A 360 6.34 7.09 -25.45
N ARG A 361 5.94 6.96 -26.72
CA ARG A 361 4.90 6.00 -27.15
C ARG A 361 5.52 4.72 -27.70
N TYR A 362 5.06 3.59 -27.17
CA TYR A 362 5.38 2.29 -27.74
C TYR A 362 4.69 2.11 -29.09
N VAL A 363 5.50 1.75 -30.10
CA VAL A 363 5.03 1.32 -31.41
C VAL A 363 5.43 -0.15 -31.57
N PRO A 364 4.49 -1.10 -31.71
CA PRO A 364 4.83 -2.49 -31.93
C PRO A 364 5.73 -2.64 -33.15
N THR A 365 6.85 -3.34 -33.01
CA THR A 365 7.78 -3.65 -34.09
C THR A 365 7.15 -4.71 -35.03
N GLY A 366 6.10 -4.30 -35.75
CA GLY A 366 5.35 -5.14 -36.69
C GLY A 366 4.88 -4.40 -37.95
N THR A 367 5.15 -3.10 -38.06
CA THR A 367 4.83 -2.25 -39.23
C THR A 367 6.04 -1.62 -39.89
N LEU A 368 7.26 -1.90 -39.43
CA LEU A 368 8.46 -1.65 -40.22
C LEU A 368 8.61 -2.80 -41.21
N ALA A 369 7.87 -2.70 -42.32
CA ALA A 369 8.29 -3.36 -43.54
C ALA A 369 9.74 -2.94 -43.80
N THR A 370 10.61 -3.91 -43.66
CA THR A 370 11.93 -4.07 -44.24
C THR A 370 12.18 -3.13 -45.43
N THR A 371 12.68 -1.93 -45.18
CA THR A 371 13.71 -1.34 -46.05
C THR A 371 15.04 -1.56 -45.36
N ILE A 372 15.39 -2.84 -45.20
CA ILE A 372 16.80 -3.22 -45.19
C ILE A 372 17.26 -2.87 -46.61
N GLY A 373 17.85 -1.68 -46.76
CA GLY A 373 18.76 -1.43 -47.86
C GLY A 373 19.75 -2.59 -47.85
N SER A 374 19.70 -3.41 -48.90
CA SER A 374 20.60 -4.53 -49.08
C SER A 374 22.03 -4.03 -48.86
N PRO A 375 22.88 -4.71 -48.08
CA PRO A 375 24.30 -4.42 -48.11
C PRO A 375 24.78 -4.85 -49.50
N THR A 376 24.85 -3.91 -50.43
CA THR A 376 25.52 -4.13 -51.70
C THR A 376 26.97 -4.42 -51.39
N ALA A 377 27.40 -5.63 -51.73
CA ALA A 377 28.75 -6.11 -51.57
C ALA A 377 29.75 -5.09 -52.12
N ALA A 378 30.78 -4.80 -51.32
CA ALA A 378 31.94 -4.03 -51.73
C ALA A 378 32.65 -4.76 -52.89
N ALA A 379 32.66 -4.14 -54.07
CA ALA A 379 33.57 -4.48 -55.16
C ALA A 379 34.84 -3.61 -55.04
N PRO A 380 36.03 -4.14 -55.40
CA PRO A 380 37.31 -3.52 -55.09
C PRO A 380 37.63 -2.33 -56.00
N ALA A 381 38.43 -1.40 -55.47
CA ALA A 381 38.89 -0.19 -56.13
C ALA A 381 39.82 -0.48 -57.34
N PRO A 382 39.74 0.32 -58.42
CA PRO A 382 40.86 0.52 -59.34
C PRO A 382 41.58 1.87 -59.08
N ALA A 383 42.90 1.82 -59.24
CA ALA A 383 43.86 2.93 -59.17
C ALA A 383 43.80 3.85 -60.43
N PRO A 384 44.50 5.02 -60.45
CA PRO A 384 43.98 6.25 -61.08
C PRO A 384 44.65 6.70 -62.41
N ALA A 385 44.03 7.76 -62.98
CA ALA A 385 44.55 8.86 -63.84
C ALA A 385 44.32 8.78 -65.38
N PRO A 386 44.33 9.91 -66.16
CA PRO A 386 44.21 11.35 -65.84
C PRO A 386 43.26 12.21 -66.75
N ALA A 387 42.84 13.36 -66.20
CA ALA A 387 42.61 14.72 -66.76
C ALA A 387 41.88 15.03 -68.12
N ALA A 388 40.69 15.65 -67.96
CA ALA A 388 40.15 16.89 -68.60
C ALA A 388 39.78 16.94 -70.12
N PRO A 389 38.94 17.90 -70.62
CA PRO A 389 38.23 19.00 -69.95
C PRO A 389 36.71 19.16 -70.27
N ALA A 390 36.04 19.89 -69.37
CA ALA A 390 34.90 20.81 -69.50
C ALA A 390 33.89 20.70 -70.69
N HIS A 391 32.62 20.47 -70.34
CA HIS A 391 31.45 21.09 -70.99
C HIS A 391 30.47 21.62 -69.93
N ALA A 392 29.92 22.81 -70.21
CA ALA A 392 29.03 23.61 -69.37
C ALA A 392 27.56 23.07 -69.38
N PRO A 393 26.66 23.58 -68.52
CA PRO A 393 25.57 22.80 -67.93
C PRO A 393 24.28 22.78 -68.76
N ALA A 394 23.61 21.63 -68.81
CA ALA A 394 22.21 21.52 -69.21
C ALA A 394 21.31 21.60 -67.97
N ALA A 395 20.30 22.46 -68.03
CA ALA A 395 19.31 22.68 -66.98
C ALA A 395 18.52 21.40 -66.65
N PRO A 396 18.22 21.11 -65.37
CA PRO A 396 17.36 19.98 -65.01
C PRO A 396 15.89 20.33 -65.25
N ALA A 397 15.18 19.41 -65.92
CA ALA A 397 13.73 19.40 -66.02
C ALA A 397 13.08 19.20 -64.63
N PRO A 398 11.87 19.73 -64.39
CA PRO A 398 11.21 19.65 -63.10
C PRO A 398 10.81 18.20 -62.78
N ALA A 399 11.14 17.75 -61.57
CA ALA A 399 10.69 16.49 -61.02
C ALA A 399 9.16 16.48 -60.84
N PRO A 400 8.47 15.35 -61.08
CA PRO A 400 7.04 15.25 -60.84
C PRO A 400 6.76 15.41 -59.35
N THR A 401 5.88 16.35 -59.02
CA THR A 401 5.39 16.63 -57.68
C THR A 401 4.72 15.36 -57.15
N ALA A 402 5.37 14.69 -56.19
CA ALA A 402 4.76 13.61 -55.44
C ALA A 402 3.55 14.20 -54.70
N ALA A 403 2.36 13.80 -55.14
CA ALA A 403 1.11 14.10 -54.46
C ALA A 403 1.24 13.70 -53.00
N ALA A 404 1.04 14.67 -52.11
CA ALA A 404 0.97 14.43 -50.68
C ALA A 404 -0.06 13.33 -50.42
N ALA A 405 0.40 12.19 -49.90
CA ALA A 405 -0.47 11.18 -49.35
C ALA A 405 -1.38 11.86 -48.32
N PRO A 406 -2.70 11.64 -48.36
CA PRO A 406 -3.61 12.22 -47.39
C PRO A 406 -3.18 11.78 -45.99
N ALA A 407 -3.11 12.75 -45.07
CA ALA A 407 -2.88 12.50 -43.66
C ALA A 407 -3.84 11.40 -43.17
N PRO A 408 -3.38 10.43 -42.36
CA PRO A 408 -4.25 9.37 -41.87
C PRO A 408 -5.40 10.00 -41.09
N THR A 409 -6.61 9.88 -41.63
CA THR A 409 -7.85 10.18 -40.94
C THR A 409 -7.81 9.48 -39.59
N ALA A 410 -7.88 10.24 -38.51
CA ALA A 410 -7.88 9.72 -37.14
C ALA A 410 -9.08 8.77 -36.98
N THR A 411 -8.82 7.45 -37.04
CA THR A 411 -9.82 6.44 -36.78
C THR A 411 -10.30 6.62 -35.35
N SER A 412 -11.59 6.94 -35.18
CA SER A 412 -12.20 7.05 -33.86
C SER A 412 -12.00 5.73 -33.10
N LEU A 413 -11.45 5.79 -31.88
CA LEU A 413 -11.29 4.62 -31.01
C LEU A 413 -12.65 3.93 -30.81
N LYS A 414 -12.68 2.61 -31.01
CA LYS A 414 -13.84 1.76 -30.73
C LYS A 414 -13.45 0.64 -29.76
N LEU A 415 -14.42 0.16 -29.00
CA LEU A 415 -14.26 -0.95 -28.07
C LEU A 415 -15.38 -1.96 -28.33
N SER A 416 -15.05 -3.24 -28.44
CA SER A 416 -16.05 -4.31 -28.42
C SER A 416 -15.97 -5.07 -27.10
N VAL A 417 -17.15 -5.33 -26.52
CA VAL A 417 -17.35 -6.11 -25.29
C VAL A 417 -18.44 -7.13 -25.60
N SER A 418 -18.09 -8.40 -25.56
CA SER A 418 -19.06 -9.47 -25.84
C SER A 418 -18.78 -10.68 -24.98
N ALA A 419 -19.81 -11.49 -24.70
CA ALA A 419 -19.56 -12.80 -24.12
C ALA A 419 -18.72 -13.64 -25.09
N SER A 420 -17.74 -14.39 -24.58
CA SER A 420 -16.85 -15.22 -25.40
C SER A 420 -17.61 -16.24 -26.26
N ASN A 421 -18.77 -16.71 -25.77
CA ASN A 421 -19.68 -17.62 -26.47
C ASN A 421 -20.84 -16.89 -27.21
N ARG A 422 -20.78 -15.55 -27.31
CA ARG A 422 -21.81 -14.67 -27.88
C ARG A 422 -23.20 -14.76 -27.24
N GLN A 423 -23.31 -15.34 -26.04
CA GLN A 423 -24.58 -15.39 -25.31
C GLN A 423 -24.88 -14.06 -24.62
N THR A 424 -26.16 -13.74 -24.52
CA THR A 424 -26.66 -12.54 -23.83
C THR A 424 -27.55 -12.87 -22.62
N ARG A 425 -27.93 -14.14 -22.46
CA ARG A 425 -28.77 -14.65 -21.36
C ARG A 425 -28.07 -15.78 -20.62
N PHE A 426 -28.08 -15.73 -19.30
CA PHE A 426 -27.37 -16.63 -18.41
C PHE A 426 -28.31 -17.18 -17.33
N ALA A 427 -28.13 -18.46 -16.96
CA ALA A 427 -28.79 -19.02 -15.79
C ALA A 427 -28.19 -18.39 -14.53
N ARG A 428 -28.95 -18.34 -13.43
CA ARG A 428 -28.48 -17.80 -12.15
C ARG A 428 -27.24 -18.57 -11.68
N GLY A 429 -26.19 -17.85 -11.31
CA GLY A 429 -24.89 -18.43 -10.93
C GLY A 429 -24.05 -18.96 -12.10
N GLU A 430 -24.53 -18.92 -13.34
CA GLU A 430 -23.75 -19.29 -14.53
C GLU A 430 -22.56 -18.32 -14.69
N SER A 431 -21.37 -18.88 -14.90
CA SER A 431 -20.16 -18.10 -15.12
C SER A 431 -20.20 -17.38 -16.46
N ILE A 432 -19.76 -16.12 -16.47
CA ILE A 432 -19.72 -15.26 -17.64
C ILE A 432 -18.26 -15.02 -18.01
N SER A 433 -17.92 -15.23 -19.28
CA SER A 433 -16.61 -14.88 -19.84
C SER A 433 -16.80 -13.78 -20.87
N LEU A 434 -16.08 -12.68 -20.72
CA LEU A 434 -16.12 -11.51 -21.60
C LEU A 434 -14.85 -11.43 -22.45
N ALA A 435 -15.00 -11.11 -23.72
CA ALA A 435 -13.92 -10.74 -24.63
C ALA A 435 -13.94 -9.21 -24.83
N LEU A 436 -12.80 -8.56 -24.54
CA LEU A 436 -12.55 -7.15 -24.75
C LEU A 436 -11.59 -6.96 -25.92
N ALA A 437 -12.01 -6.24 -26.96
CA ALA A 437 -11.14 -5.92 -28.10
C ALA A 437 -11.29 -4.46 -28.52
N PRO A 438 -10.30 -3.60 -28.24
CA PRO A 438 -10.26 -2.24 -28.77
C PRO A 438 -9.81 -2.22 -30.24
N SER A 439 -10.20 -1.20 -31.01
CA SER A 439 -9.86 -1.08 -32.44
C SER A 439 -8.40 -0.70 -32.72
N GLN A 440 -7.72 -0.18 -31.71
CA GLN A 440 -6.30 0.17 -31.67
C GLN A 440 -5.82 -0.03 -30.23
N ASP A 441 -4.51 -0.05 -29.99
CA ASP A 441 -3.98 -0.11 -28.63
C ASP A 441 -4.61 0.98 -27.75
N ALA A 442 -5.18 0.57 -26.62
CA ALA A 442 -5.92 1.47 -25.75
C ALA A 442 -5.88 0.99 -24.30
N HIS A 443 -6.11 1.93 -23.39
CA HIS A 443 -6.30 1.64 -21.97
C HIS A 443 -7.78 1.38 -21.72
N VAL A 444 -8.12 0.20 -21.18
CA VAL A 444 -9.49 -0.22 -20.94
C VAL A 444 -9.79 -0.34 -19.46
N TYR A 445 -11.00 0.07 -19.07
CA TYR A 445 -11.48 0.06 -17.69
C TYR A 445 -12.92 -0.45 -17.68
N CYS A 446 -13.22 -1.47 -16.87
CA CYS A 446 -14.54 -2.08 -16.83
C CYS A 446 -15.13 -2.06 -15.42
N TYR A 447 -16.41 -1.69 -15.39
CA TYR A 447 -17.23 -1.58 -14.20
C TYR A 447 -18.50 -2.42 -14.34
N LEU A 448 -18.92 -3.08 -13.27
CA LEU A 448 -20.20 -3.75 -13.17
C LEU A 448 -21.14 -2.90 -12.33
N ARG A 449 -22.37 -2.69 -12.79
CA ARG A 449 -23.50 -2.31 -11.94
C ARG A 449 -24.30 -3.56 -11.58
N ASP A 450 -24.30 -3.91 -10.30
CA ASP A 450 -24.93 -5.11 -9.74
C ASP A 450 -26.46 -4.97 -9.58
N GLU A 451 -27.10 -6.01 -9.02
CA GLU A 451 -28.55 -6.04 -8.77
C GLU A 451 -29.04 -5.02 -7.73
N ASP A 452 -28.16 -4.52 -6.88
CA ASP A 452 -28.44 -3.50 -5.86
C ASP A 452 -28.07 -2.09 -6.36
N ALA A 453 -27.78 -1.95 -7.66
CA ALA A 453 -27.29 -0.74 -8.31
C ALA A 453 -25.96 -0.19 -7.76
N LYS A 454 -25.16 -1.03 -7.10
CA LYS A 454 -23.80 -0.69 -6.70
C LYS A 454 -22.87 -0.86 -7.89
N VAL A 455 -21.87 0.01 -7.99
CA VAL A 455 -20.88 -0.04 -9.06
C VAL A 455 -19.57 -0.60 -8.54
N ILE A 456 -19.00 -1.57 -9.24
CA ILE A 456 -17.79 -2.29 -8.86
C ILE A 456 -16.79 -2.25 -10.02
N ARG A 457 -15.56 -1.79 -9.78
CA ARG A 457 -14.47 -1.91 -10.76
C ARG A 457 -13.94 -3.34 -10.73
N PHE A 458 -13.89 -4.00 -11.89
CA PHE A 458 -13.30 -5.35 -12.00
C PHE A 458 -12.16 -5.43 -13.02
N PHE A 459 -11.92 -4.37 -13.80
CA PHE A 459 -10.73 -4.24 -14.65
C PHE A 459 -10.30 -2.76 -14.79
N PRO A 460 -8.99 -2.43 -14.72
CA PRO A 460 -7.88 -3.27 -14.24
C PRO A 460 -8.13 -3.77 -12.82
N ASN A 461 -7.40 -4.77 -12.38
CA ASN A 461 -7.56 -5.35 -11.05
C ASN A 461 -6.22 -5.89 -10.49
N ARG A 462 -6.25 -6.43 -9.28
CA ARG A 462 -5.05 -6.94 -8.59
C ARG A 462 -4.38 -8.13 -9.27
N PHE A 463 -5.04 -8.79 -10.22
CA PHE A 463 -4.50 -9.92 -10.99
C PHE A 463 -4.00 -9.50 -12.38
N ALA A 464 -4.54 -8.40 -12.93
CA ALA A 464 -4.10 -7.78 -14.17
C ALA A 464 -4.13 -6.25 -13.99
N GLN A 465 -2.99 -5.70 -13.56
CA GLN A 465 -2.85 -4.27 -13.26
C GLN A 465 -2.67 -3.41 -14.49
N ASP A 466 -2.17 -3.99 -15.59
CA ASP A 466 -1.99 -3.25 -16.84
C ASP A 466 -3.35 -2.99 -17.52
N SER A 467 -3.76 -1.73 -17.59
CA SER A 467 -4.95 -1.29 -18.32
C SER A 467 -4.80 -1.36 -19.83
N ARG A 468 -3.56 -1.39 -20.35
CA ARG A 468 -3.30 -1.40 -21.79
C ARG A 468 -3.68 -2.74 -22.39
N ILE A 469 -4.58 -2.69 -23.38
CA ILE A 469 -4.94 -3.84 -24.22
C ILE A 469 -4.48 -3.52 -25.64
N ALA A 470 -3.63 -4.39 -26.19
CA ALA A 470 -3.20 -4.30 -27.57
C ALA A 470 -4.34 -4.71 -28.51
N ALA A 471 -4.54 -3.98 -29.62
CA ALA A 471 -5.59 -4.34 -30.59
C ALA A 471 -5.37 -5.73 -31.21
N ALA A 472 -4.11 -6.14 -31.36
CA ALA A 472 -3.75 -7.45 -31.89
C ALA A 472 -4.01 -8.60 -30.90
N LYS A 473 -4.22 -8.31 -29.60
CA LYS A 473 -4.38 -9.33 -28.55
C LYS A 473 -5.57 -8.98 -27.65
N PRO A 474 -6.80 -9.36 -28.05
CA PRO A 474 -7.99 -9.21 -27.22
C PRO A 474 -7.82 -9.86 -25.85
N LEU A 475 -8.36 -9.22 -24.82
CA LEU A 475 -8.32 -9.72 -23.44
C LEU A 475 -9.59 -10.52 -23.14
N THR A 476 -9.43 -11.69 -22.53
CA THR A 476 -10.55 -12.46 -21.98
C THR A 476 -10.61 -12.30 -20.47
N LEU A 477 -11.75 -11.86 -19.95
CA LEU A 477 -12.04 -11.70 -18.52
C LEU A 477 -13.06 -12.74 -18.08
N PRO A 478 -12.86 -13.49 -16.98
CA PRO A 478 -11.70 -13.47 -16.07
C PRO A 478 -10.41 -14.12 -16.60
N GLY A 479 -10.48 -14.95 -17.66
CA GLY A 479 -9.30 -15.64 -18.20
C GLY A 479 -8.58 -16.49 -17.12
N PRO A 480 -7.24 -16.35 -16.95
CA PRO A 480 -6.50 -17.07 -15.92
C PRO A 480 -6.60 -16.43 -14.51
N MET A 481 -7.30 -15.31 -14.36
CA MET A 481 -7.36 -14.57 -13.10
C MET A 481 -8.23 -15.27 -12.06
N ARG A 482 -7.89 -15.09 -10.78
CA ARG A 482 -8.54 -15.76 -9.64
C ARG A 482 -9.79 -15.01 -9.16
N PHE A 483 -10.68 -14.66 -10.08
CA PHE A 483 -12.02 -14.16 -9.77
C PHE A 483 -13.04 -14.78 -10.73
N ARG A 484 -14.32 -14.69 -10.38
CA ARG A 484 -15.42 -15.19 -11.21
C ARG A 484 -16.39 -14.06 -11.46
N LEU A 485 -16.82 -13.93 -12.72
CA LEU A 485 -18.00 -13.15 -13.09
C LEU A 485 -19.15 -14.15 -13.29
N SER A 486 -20.30 -13.92 -12.67
CA SER A 486 -21.45 -14.83 -12.78
C SER A 486 -22.76 -14.07 -12.66
N MET A 487 -23.83 -14.61 -13.25
CA MET A 487 -25.16 -14.04 -13.12
C MET A 487 -25.63 -14.03 -11.67
N ASN A 488 -26.12 -12.90 -11.16
CA ASN A 488 -26.62 -12.80 -9.78
C ASN A 488 -27.76 -13.81 -9.49
N ALA A 489 -27.90 -14.14 -8.20
CA ALA A 489 -28.89 -15.11 -7.72
C ALA A 489 -30.34 -14.61 -7.83
N LYS A 490 -30.56 -13.28 -7.84
CA LYS A 490 -31.89 -12.67 -7.95
C LYS A 490 -32.43 -12.73 -9.39
N GLY A 491 -31.57 -12.94 -10.38
CA GLY A 491 -31.94 -12.89 -11.80
C GLY A 491 -32.24 -11.48 -12.31
N VAL A 492 -31.79 -10.45 -11.60
CA VAL A 492 -31.97 -9.04 -11.99
C VAL A 492 -30.98 -8.70 -13.10
N PRO A 493 -31.33 -7.94 -14.15
CA PRO A 493 -30.36 -7.53 -15.15
C PRO A 493 -29.23 -6.70 -14.57
N GLU A 494 -27.99 -7.07 -14.87
CA GLU A 494 -26.78 -6.32 -14.50
C GLU A 494 -26.18 -5.66 -15.74
N THR A 495 -25.40 -4.60 -15.55
CA THR A 495 -24.76 -3.88 -16.66
C THR A 495 -23.27 -3.80 -16.47
N VAL A 496 -22.52 -4.36 -17.40
CA VAL A 496 -21.09 -4.13 -17.53
C VAL A 496 -20.88 -2.95 -18.45
N SER A 497 -20.15 -1.93 -17.99
CA SER A 497 -19.73 -0.79 -18.79
C SER A 497 -18.21 -0.74 -18.85
N CYS A 498 -17.66 -0.83 -20.05
CA CYS A 498 -16.24 -0.67 -20.28
C CYS A 498 -15.95 0.62 -21.05
N PHE A 499 -14.86 1.28 -20.67
CA PHE A 499 -14.38 2.53 -21.26
C PHE A 499 -12.98 2.28 -21.82
N ALA A 500 -12.71 2.74 -23.04
CA ALA A 500 -11.38 2.72 -23.65
C ALA A 500 -10.89 4.14 -23.92
N THR A 501 -9.63 4.42 -23.57
CA THR A 501 -8.96 5.71 -23.79
C THR A 501 -7.61 5.50 -24.48
N ALA A 502 -7.16 6.51 -25.25
CA ALA A 502 -5.87 6.43 -25.95
C ALA A 502 -4.65 6.51 -25.02
N ARG A 503 -4.81 7.09 -23.83
CA ARG A 503 -3.78 7.19 -22.79
C ARG A 503 -4.31 6.62 -21.47
N ASP A 504 -3.41 6.30 -20.54
CA ASP A 504 -3.79 5.97 -19.18
C ASP A 504 -4.37 7.21 -18.49
N VAL A 505 -5.67 7.17 -18.15
CA VAL A 505 -6.37 8.27 -17.50
C VAL A 505 -6.61 8.00 -16.01
N MET A 506 -6.30 6.80 -15.50
CA MET A 506 -6.53 6.44 -14.11
C MET A 506 -5.91 7.44 -13.12
N PRO A 507 -4.67 7.94 -13.33
CA PRO A 507 -4.06 8.93 -12.42
C PRO A 507 -4.78 10.29 -12.41
N SER A 508 -5.62 10.56 -13.41
CA SER A 508 -6.40 11.81 -13.52
C SER A 508 -7.83 11.67 -12.98
N LEU A 509 -8.23 10.47 -12.58
CA LEU A 509 -9.56 10.22 -12.01
C LEU A 509 -9.59 10.54 -10.51
N PRO A 510 -10.74 11.01 -9.97
CA PRO A 510 -10.92 11.13 -8.53
C PRO A 510 -10.70 9.79 -7.81
N PRO A 511 -10.01 9.76 -6.65
CA PRO A 511 -9.74 8.52 -5.91
C PRO A 511 -11.00 7.70 -5.57
N ALA A 512 -12.14 8.37 -5.36
CA ALA A 512 -13.42 7.72 -5.10
C ALA A 512 -13.96 6.89 -6.28
N LEU A 513 -13.56 7.20 -7.52
CA LEU A 513 -13.97 6.46 -8.73
C LEU A 513 -12.97 5.35 -9.11
N VAL A 514 -11.71 5.49 -8.70
CA VAL A 514 -10.71 4.43 -8.84
C VAL A 514 -11.03 3.30 -7.86
N GLY A 515 -11.15 3.65 -6.57
CA GLY A 515 -11.48 2.72 -5.49
C GLY A 515 -10.59 1.46 -5.46
N ILE A 516 -11.04 0.45 -4.74
CA ILE A 516 -10.39 -0.86 -4.66
C ILE A 516 -11.11 -1.80 -5.61
N ASP A 517 -10.36 -2.59 -6.35
CA ASP A 517 -10.91 -3.61 -7.24
C ASP A 517 -11.83 -4.60 -6.49
N PHE A 518 -12.88 -5.02 -7.19
CA PHE A 518 -13.93 -5.91 -6.68
C PHE A 518 -14.73 -5.38 -5.49
N GLU A 519 -14.62 -4.08 -5.19
CA GLU A 519 -15.41 -3.44 -4.13
C GLU A 519 -16.48 -2.48 -4.66
N PRO A 520 -17.64 -2.41 -4.00
CA PRO A 520 -18.63 -1.38 -4.25
C PRO A 520 -18.05 0.02 -4.05
N LEU A 521 -18.17 0.86 -5.06
CA LEU A 521 -17.82 2.28 -5.02
C LEU A 521 -18.97 3.06 -4.37
N PRO A 522 -18.81 3.59 -3.13
CA PRO A 522 -19.92 4.17 -2.39
C PRO A 522 -20.45 5.44 -3.05
N GLY A 523 -21.75 5.48 -3.36
CA GLY A 523 -22.42 6.65 -3.94
C GLY A 523 -22.04 6.95 -5.39
N VAL A 524 -21.35 6.05 -6.07
CA VAL A 524 -20.91 6.22 -7.46
C VAL A 524 -21.89 5.56 -8.42
N THR A 525 -22.21 6.26 -9.52
CA THR A 525 -23.03 5.75 -10.63
C THR A 525 -22.22 5.62 -11.91
N LEU A 526 -22.71 4.83 -12.88
CA LEU A 526 -22.06 4.68 -14.19
C LEU A 526 -21.97 6.01 -14.96
N ASP A 527 -22.94 6.91 -14.78
CA ASP A 527 -22.92 8.24 -15.41
C ASP A 527 -21.83 9.14 -14.83
N MET A 528 -21.62 9.09 -13.51
CA MET A 528 -20.51 9.80 -12.86
C MET A 528 -19.15 9.29 -13.36
N ILE A 529 -19.02 7.98 -13.55
CA ILE A 529 -17.82 7.38 -14.12
C ILE A 529 -17.61 7.88 -15.55
N ARG A 530 -18.63 7.79 -16.41
CA ARG A 530 -18.56 8.28 -17.79
C ARG A 530 -18.11 9.75 -17.84
N ALA A 531 -18.71 10.62 -17.03
CA ALA A 531 -18.36 12.04 -16.99
C ALA A 531 -16.91 12.28 -16.55
N ALA A 532 -16.40 11.50 -15.60
CA ALA A 532 -15.02 11.60 -15.16
C ALA A 532 -14.03 11.13 -16.24
N PHE A 533 -14.35 10.03 -16.94
CA PHE A 533 -13.55 9.54 -18.07
C PHE A 533 -13.54 10.52 -19.24
N ASP A 534 -14.67 11.14 -19.55
CA ASP A 534 -14.78 12.19 -20.57
C ASP A 534 -13.87 13.37 -20.27
N LYS A 535 -13.94 13.89 -19.04
CA LYS A 535 -13.06 14.97 -18.57
C LYS A 535 -11.58 14.58 -18.59
N ALA A 536 -11.24 13.39 -18.10
CA ALA A 536 -9.85 12.93 -18.00
C ALA A 536 -9.22 12.60 -19.36
N SER A 537 -10.03 12.13 -20.31
CA SER A 537 -9.59 11.84 -21.68
C SER A 537 -9.56 13.06 -22.60
N GLY A 538 -10.19 14.18 -22.21
CA GLY A 538 -10.34 15.35 -23.07
C GLY A 538 -11.41 15.17 -24.14
N GLY A 539 -12.44 14.37 -23.86
CA GLY A 539 -13.57 14.10 -24.75
C GLY A 539 -13.38 12.95 -25.75
N THR A 540 -12.23 12.28 -25.72
CA THR A 540 -11.92 11.16 -26.63
C THR A 540 -11.92 9.82 -25.88
N LEU A 541 -13.08 9.15 -25.86
CA LEU A 541 -13.24 7.82 -25.28
C LEU A 541 -14.18 6.95 -26.12
N ALA A 542 -13.99 5.62 -26.06
CA ALA A 542 -14.99 4.66 -26.48
C ALA A 542 -15.67 4.07 -25.24
N GLN A 543 -16.99 3.89 -25.28
CA GLN A 543 -17.73 3.19 -24.24
C GLN A 543 -18.53 2.08 -24.90
N GLU A 544 -18.55 0.91 -24.27
CA GLU A 544 -19.40 -0.21 -24.66
C GLU A 544 -20.07 -0.80 -23.42
N ASN A 545 -21.36 -1.10 -23.56
CA ASN A 545 -22.17 -1.68 -22.49
C ASN A 545 -22.59 -3.11 -22.84
N PHE A 546 -22.38 -4.04 -21.93
CA PHE A 546 -22.85 -5.40 -22.03
C PHE A 546 -23.88 -5.66 -20.93
N HIS A 547 -25.11 -6.01 -21.34
CA HIS A 547 -26.20 -6.32 -20.41
C HIS A 547 -26.22 -7.81 -20.11
N VAL A 548 -26.07 -8.15 -18.84
CA VAL A 548 -26.20 -9.52 -18.35
C VAL A 548 -27.66 -9.76 -18.01
N GLN A 549 -28.32 -10.66 -18.74
CA GLN A 549 -29.73 -10.97 -18.54
C GLN A 549 -29.93 -12.40 -18.01
N ALA A 550 -30.94 -12.61 -17.18
CA ALA A 550 -31.37 -13.96 -16.79
C ALA A 550 -31.98 -14.71 -17.98
N LYS A 551 -31.84 -16.04 -17.97
CA LYS A 551 -32.62 -16.96 -18.83
C LYS A 551 -34.08 -17.01 -18.44
#